data_AF-A0A932TQD7-F1
#
_entry.id   AF-A0A932TQD7-F1
#
_cell.length_a   1.000
_cell.length_b   1.000
_cell.length_c   1.000
_cell.angle_alpha   90.00
_cell.angle_beta   90.00
_cell.angle_gamma   90.00
#
_symmetry.space_group_name_H-M   'P 1'
#
loop_
_entity.id
_entity.type
_entity.pdbx_description
1 polymer ?
#
loop_
_entity_poly.entity_id
_entity_poly.type
_entity_poly.pdbx_seq_one_letter_code
_entity_poly.pdbx_strand_id
1 'polypeptide(L)'
;MWHEYRRPCAYRSLVVTSLGLAAGSFLALGAETEGPAWTPEKAKTEDVGGRVVIRYEHDCPAAWGYEPGQRRFFDVVTPKDPGGKHPLLICLHSAGEKDNTEWRSNVLRVAAAGDDFVGLMPNCNFPNEWWWGREVMLKEKERYKDTLTPTETRVLATIEWVVQTLNVDRDRIYLHGISMGGSGSLGLGLARGDTFAALFAGVPGSADHALLRRDLATDRDPPPALVFFSQTDQWSRQMPQLTQAAQEKRYPLVCAWGPWGHVNHYEMMNAAAFEFPWLSIRRNEAYPAFVNTSSNQKFPGYQSLDPDQEGQVNAYFRWTNLKDQPEEFAMEIRLVSQDELKGPAAIPEEVVTDVTLRRVQRLAVPPEGEYRWRAEVAGSRTAGGTARADREGLITIPGVKITARPLRLTILPVRFGTP
;
A
#
# COMPACT_ATOMS: atom_id res chain seq x y z
N MET A 1 58.41 33.66 -25.52
CA MET A 1 59.22 32.66 -24.81
C MET A 1 58.53 32.45 -23.48
N TRP A 2 57.69 31.45 -23.24
CA TRP A 2 57.79 30.02 -23.53
C TRP A 2 56.39 29.38 -23.66
N HIS A 3 56.37 28.22 -24.32
CA HIS A 3 55.25 27.30 -24.50
C HIS A 3 54.74 26.68 -23.18
N GLU A 4 53.45 26.29 -23.14
CA GLU A 4 52.96 24.96 -22.70
C GLU A 4 51.42 24.91 -22.84
N TYR A 5 50.88 24.28 -23.88
CA TYR A 5 50.50 22.87 -24.03
C TYR A 5 49.38 22.35 -23.10
N ARG A 6 48.21 22.16 -23.71
CA ARG A 6 47.03 21.43 -23.23
C ARG A 6 47.36 19.97 -22.93
N ARG A 7 46.75 19.43 -21.86
CA ARG A 7 46.29 18.03 -21.79
C ARG A 7 44.95 17.95 -21.02
N PRO A 8 43.91 17.34 -21.60
CA PRO A 8 42.74 16.87 -20.86
C PRO A 8 42.99 15.45 -20.32
N CYS A 9 42.66 15.20 -19.05
CA CYS A 9 42.60 13.85 -18.50
C CYS A 9 41.33 13.16 -18.99
N ALA A 10 41.52 12.09 -19.77
CA ALA A 10 40.48 11.22 -20.29
C ALA A 10 39.82 10.42 -19.15
N TYR A 11 38.50 10.54 -19.02
CA TYR A 11 37.67 9.53 -18.37
C TYR A 11 37.68 8.28 -19.25
N ARG A 12 38.32 7.20 -18.78
CA ARG A 12 38.18 5.87 -19.38
C ARG A 12 36.78 5.36 -19.07
N SER A 13 35.92 5.30 -20.09
CA SER A 13 34.73 4.45 -20.08
C SER A 13 35.18 2.99 -19.96
N LEU A 14 34.93 2.36 -18.83
CA LEU A 14 34.90 0.90 -18.74
C LEU A 14 33.63 0.43 -19.45
N VAL A 15 33.80 -0.06 -20.67
CA VAL A 15 32.82 -0.96 -21.29
C VAL A 15 32.93 -2.29 -20.54
N VAL A 16 32.01 -2.52 -19.62
CA VAL A 16 31.77 -3.85 -19.08
C VAL A 16 30.84 -4.54 -20.06
N THR A 17 31.40 -5.45 -20.85
CA THR A 17 30.65 -6.41 -21.65
C THR A 17 30.02 -7.42 -20.69
N SER A 18 28.80 -7.14 -20.23
CA SER A 18 28.00 -8.09 -19.46
C SER A 18 27.35 -9.10 -20.40
N LEU A 19 27.98 -10.27 -20.48
CA LEU A 19 27.34 -11.50 -20.94
C LEU A 19 26.24 -11.89 -19.95
N GLY A 20 24.99 -11.88 -20.45
CA GLY A 20 23.91 -12.80 -20.09
C GLY A 20 23.58 -12.99 -18.61
N LEU A 21 22.70 -12.15 -18.09
CA LEU A 21 21.73 -12.51 -17.06
C LEU A 21 20.49 -11.64 -17.30
N ALA A 22 19.42 -12.28 -17.79
CA ALA A 22 18.11 -11.64 -17.89
C ALA A 22 17.58 -11.43 -16.46
N ALA A 23 17.95 -10.31 -15.86
CA ALA A 23 17.25 -9.79 -14.69
C ALA A 23 15.84 -9.44 -15.17
N GLY A 24 14.83 -10.15 -14.64
CA GLY A 24 13.43 -9.85 -14.89
C GLY A 24 13.19 -8.38 -14.62
N SER A 25 12.90 -7.62 -15.67
CA SER A 25 12.53 -6.23 -15.57
C SER A 25 11.32 -6.16 -14.63
N PHE A 26 11.47 -5.46 -13.51
CA PHE A 26 10.31 -4.94 -12.81
C PHE A 26 9.50 -4.19 -13.86
N LEU A 27 8.32 -4.71 -14.19
CA LEU A 27 7.33 -3.97 -14.97
C LEU A 27 6.89 -2.79 -14.10
N ALA A 28 7.73 -1.75 -14.05
CA ALA A 28 7.32 -0.46 -13.55
C ALA A 28 6.19 -0.01 -14.49
N LEU A 29 4.99 0.14 -13.93
CA LEU A 29 3.82 0.69 -14.61
C LEU A 29 4.03 2.20 -14.78
N GLY A 30 5.05 2.58 -15.57
CA GLY A 30 5.69 3.90 -15.47
C GLY A 30 6.01 4.58 -16.80
N ALA A 31 5.73 3.97 -17.94
CA ALA A 31 5.82 4.67 -19.23
C ALA A 31 4.47 4.61 -19.95
N GLU A 32 3.97 5.77 -20.39
CA GLU A 32 2.96 5.83 -21.43
C GLU A 32 3.60 5.28 -22.71
N THR A 33 3.49 3.98 -22.93
CA THR A 33 3.83 3.33 -24.21
C THR A 33 2.58 2.81 -24.90
N GLU A 34 2.74 2.44 -26.17
CA GLU A 34 1.76 1.84 -27.07
C GLU A 34 0.70 1.00 -26.36
N GLY A 35 -0.55 1.06 -26.85
CA GLY A 35 -1.74 0.44 -26.24
C GLY A 35 -1.55 -1.01 -25.78
N PRO A 36 -2.50 -1.54 -25.01
CA PRO A 36 -2.23 -2.68 -24.13
C PRO A 36 -1.63 -3.89 -24.88
N ALA A 37 -0.50 -4.39 -24.39
CA ALA A 37 0.27 -5.50 -24.98
C ALA A 37 -0.49 -6.84 -25.08
N TRP A 38 -1.68 -6.91 -24.48
CA TRP A 38 -2.56 -8.06 -24.43
C TRP A 38 -4.00 -7.55 -24.33
N THR A 39 -4.93 -8.19 -25.03
CA THR A 39 -6.34 -7.77 -25.06
C THR A 39 -7.25 -8.95 -24.68
N PRO A 40 -8.11 -8.81 -23.67
CA PRO A 40 -9.09 -9.81 -23.30
C PRO A 40 -10.39 -9.66 -24.10
N GLU A 41 -11.19 -10.73 -24.13
CA GLU A 41 -12.45 -10.81 -24.86
C GLU A 41 -13.62 -10.43 -23.96
N LYS A 42 -14.46 -9.49 -24.40
CA LYS A 42 -15.69 -9.14 -23.68
C LYS A 42 -16.70 -10.30 -23.79
N ALA A 43 -17.04 -10.92 -22.66
CA ALA A 43 -17.93 -12.07 -22.61
C ALA A 43 -19.38 -11.71 -22.25
N LYS A 44 -19.58 -10.83 -21.25
CA LYS A 44 -20.93 -10.49 -20.74
C LYS A 44 -21.00 -9.06 -20.21
N THR A 45 -22.19 -8.47 -20.18
CA THR A 45 -22.48 -7.21 -19.48
C THR A 45 -23.73 -7.35 -18.63
N GLU A 46 -23.68 -6.81 -17.42
CA GLU A 46 -24.76 -6.86 -16.42
C GLU A 46 -24.93 -5.50 -15.74
N ASP A 47 -26.13 -5.24 -15.19
CA ASP A 47 -26.36 -4.15 -14.23
C ASP A 47 -26.46 -4.74 -12.83
N VAL A 48 -25.67 -4.21 -11.90
CA VAL A 48 -25.74 -4.56 -10.49
C VAL A 48 -25.77 -3.30 -9.65
N GLY A 49 -26.94 -2.99 -9.09
CA GLY A 49 -27.11 -1.82 -8.23
C GLY A 49 -26.91 -0.50 -8.97
N GLY A 50 -27.29 -0.42 -10.25
CA GLY A 50 -27.12 0.77 -11.08
C GLY A 50 -25.67 1.00 -11.55
N ARG A 51 -24.86 -0.06 -11.54
CA ARG A 51 -23.49 -0.06 -12.09
C ARG A 51 -23.40 -1.08 -13.21
N VAL A 52 -22.82 -0.67 -14.32
CA VAL A 52 -22.51 -1.57 -15.44
C VAL A 52 -21.27 -2.39 -15.08
N VAL A 53 -21.42 -3.71 -15.12
CA VAL A 53 -20.35 -4.68 -14.87
C VAL A 53 -20.09 -5.45 -16.15
N ILE A 54 -18.85 -5.48 -16.61
CA ILE A 54 -18.44 -6.17 -17.83
C ILE A 54 -17.51 -7.33 -17.47
N ARG A 55 -17.89 -8.54 -17.88
CA ARG A 55 -17.02 -9.72 -17.79
C ARG A 55 -16.11 -9.78 -19.00
N TYR A 56 -14.84 -9.98 -18.74
CA TYR A 56 -13.81 -10.27 -19.73
C TYR A 56 -13.22 -11.66 -19.49
N GLU A 57 -12.99 -12.40 -20.57
CA GLU A 57 -12.31 -13.69 -20.57
C GLU A 57 -11.01 -13.59 -21.36
N HIS A 58 -10.04 -14.43 -21.01
CA HIS A 58 -8.77 -14.43 -21.71
C HIS A 58 -8.01 -15.73 -21.55
N ASP A 59 -7.15 -16.01 -22.54
CA ASP A 59 -6.05 -16.96 -22.36
C ASP A 59 -4.98 -16.35 -21.46
N CYS A 60 -4.34 -17.19 -20.65
CA CYS A 60 -3.14 -16.84 -19.91
C CYS A 60 -1.91 -17.13 -20.79
N PRO A 61 -1.17 -16.10 -21.24
CA PRO A 61 0.02 -16.30 -22.06
C PRO A 61 1.10 -17.11 -21.34
N ALA A 62 1.82 -17.95 -22.10
CA ALA A 62 3.00 -18.66 -21.60
C ALA A 62 4.10 -17.71 -21.11
N ALA A 63 4.16 -16.49 -21.65
CA ALA A 63 5.07 -15.43 -21.19
C ALA A 63 4.80 -14.99 -19.73
N TRP A 64 3.60 -15.23 -19.19
CA TRP A 64 3.31 -15.03 -17.77
C TRP A 64 3.65 -16.26 -16.93
N GLY A 65 4.18 -17.33 -17.51
CA GLY A 65 4.51 -18.57 -16.80
C GLY A 65 3.32 -19.51 -16.58
N TYR A 66 2.26 -19.39 -17.39
CA TYR A 66 1.14 -20.34 -17.41
C TYR A 66 1.34 -21.42 -18.47
N GLU A 67 0.82 -22.62 -18.19
CA GLU A 67 0.71 -23.69 -19.18
C GLU A 67 -0.28 -23.32 -20.30
N PRO A 68 -0.06 -23.77 -21.55
CA PRO A 68 -0.96 -23.50 -22.67
C PRO A 68 -2.41 -23.94 -22.40
N GLY A 69 -3.37 -23.17 -22.93
CA GLY A 69 -4.81 -23.48 -22.84
C GLY A 69 -5.46 -23.11 -21.50
N GLN A 70 -4.74 -22.50 -20.56
CA GLN A 70 -5.36 -21.97 -19.35
C GLN A 70 -6.11 -20.66 -19.66
N ARG A 71 -7.41 -20.64 -19.35
CA ARG A 71 -8.24 -19.42 -19.42
C ARG A 71 -8.57 -18.88 -18.04
N ARG A 72 -8.75 -17.56 -17.96
CA ARG A 72 -9.18 -16.83 -16.77
C ARG A 72 -10.19 -15.77 -17.17
N PHE A 73 -10.82 -15.17 -16.16
CA PHE A 73 -11.76 -14.08 -16.36
C PHE A 73 -11.55 -12.99 -15.31
N PHE A 74 -12.05 -11.81 -15.60
CA PHE A 74 -12.16 -10.75 -14.62
C PHE A 74 -13.38 -9.90 -14.95
N ASP A 75 -13.92 -9.24 -13.94
CA ASP A 75 -15.05 -8.35 -14.08
C ASP A 75 -14.61 -6.91 -13.84
N VAL A 76 -15.15 -5.99 -14.62
CA VAL A 76 -14.88 -4.56 -14.52
C VAL A 76 -16.17 -3.82 -14.24
N VAL A 77 -16.21 -3.04 -13.16
CA VAL A 77 -17.28 -2.08 -12.89
C VAL A 77 -16.90 -0.76 -13.55
N THR A 78 -17.70 -0.29 -14.51
CA THR A 78 -17.40 0.98 -15.19
C THR A 78 -17.75 2.17 -14.29
N PRO A 79 -17.06 3.31 -14.40
CA PRO A 79 -17.49 4.55 -13.78
C PRO A 79 -18.84 4.99 -14.40
N LYS A 80 -19.63 5.78 -13.68
CA LYS A 80 -20.88 6.32 -14.24
C LYS A 80 -20.64 7.40 -15.28
N ASP A 81 -19.62 8.23 -15.06
CA ASP A 81 -19.14 9.22 -16.03
C ASP A 81 -17.85 8.67 -16.67
N PRO A 82 -17.80 8.41 -17.99
CA PRO A 82 -16.59 7.92 -18.66
C PRO A 82 -15.58 9.02 -19.04
N GLY A 83 -15.91 10.31 -18.86
CA GLY A 83 -15.10 11.44 -19.35
C GLY A 83 -13.93 11.88 -18.46
N GLY A 84 -13.62 11.13 -17.39
CA GLY A 84 -12.71 11.55 -16.33
C GLY A 84 -11.43 10.71 -16.22
N LYS A 85 -10.57 11.08 -15.26
CA LYS A 85 -9.55 10.18 -14.72
C LYS A 85 -10.08 9.50 -13.46
N HIS A 86 -10.11 8.18 -13.47
CA HIS A 86 -10.88 7.41 -12.49
C HIS A 86 -10.00 6.77 -11.42
N PRO A 87 -10.35 6.84 -10.13
CA PRO A 87 -9.74 5.94 -9.15
C PRO A 87 -10.13 4.49 -9.44
N LEU A 88 -9.24 3.55 -9.12
CA LEU A 88 -9.45 2.13 -9.33
C LEU A 88 -9.46 1.39 -7.99
N LEU A 89 -10.55 0.69 -7.69
CA LEU A 89 -10.65 -0.23 -6.56
C LEU A 89 -10.61 -1.68 -7.05
N ILE A 90 -9.54 -2.38 -6.72
CA ILE A 90 -9.35 -3.79 -7.04
C ILE A 90 -9.84 -4.62 -5.87
N CYS A 91 -10.73 -5.58 -6.13
CA CYS A 91 -11.31 -6.46 -5.11
C CYS A 91 -10.93 -7.91 -5.37
N LEU A 92 -10.02 -8.45 -4.54
CA LEU A 92 -9.59 -9.83 -4.56
C LEU A 92 -10.57 -10.71 -3.76
N HIS A 93 -11.09 -11.77 -4.37
CA HIS A 93 -12.05 -12.68 -3.73
C HIS A 93 -11.38 -13.64 -2.72
N SER A 94 -12.18 -14.16 -1.78
CA SER A 94 -11.80 -15.18 -0.80
C SER A 94 -11.65 -16.57 -1.42
N ALA A 95 -11.11 -17.51 -0.66
CA ALA A 95 -11.00 -18.91 -1.05
C ALA A 95 -12.38 -19.56 -1.11
N GLY A 96 -12.65 -20.32 -2.17
CA GLY A 96 -13.91 -21.07 -2.29
C GLY A 96 -15.15 -20.19 -2.41
N GLU A 97 -15.01 -19.02 -3.05
CA GLU A 97 -16.14 -18.17 -3.47
C GLU A 97 -17.19 -19.04 -4.18
N LYS A 98 -18.41 -18.99 -3.67
CA LYS A 98 -19.58 -19.74 -4.16
C LYS A 98 -20.73 -18.76 -4.37
N ASP A 99 -21.58 -19.08 -5.35
CA ASP A 99 -22.86 -18.41 -5.57
C ASP A 99 -22.79 -16.89 -5.82
N ASN A 100 -21.67 -16.36 -6.33
CA ASN A 100 -21.48 -14.94 -6.69
C ASN A 100 -21.75 -13.93 -5.55
N THR A 101 -21.74 -14.35 -4.28
CA THR A 101 -22.10 -13.48 -3.15
C THR A 101 -21.02 -12.43 -2.89
N GLU A 102 -19.75 -12.84 -2.90
CA GLU A 102 -18.64 -11.88 -2.77
C GLU A 102 -18.51 -11.00 -4.01
N TRP A 103 -18.73 -11.56 -5.20
CA TRP A 103 -18.76 -10.78 -6.43
C TRP A 103 -19.77 -9.62 -6.34
N ARG A 104 -21.03 -9.91 -5.98
CA ARG A 104 -22.06 -8.87 -5.84
C ARG A 104 -21.69 -7.86 -4.76
N SER A 105 -21.17 -8.34 -3.63
CA SER A 105 -20.73 -7.47 -2.52
C SER A 105 -19.55 -6.56 -2.93
N ASN A 106 -18.64 -7.05 -3.77
CA ASN A 106 -17.52 -6.27 -4.31
C ASN A 106 -18.00 -5.19 -5.30
N VAL A 107 -18.99 -5.49 -6.15
CA VAL A 107 -19.59 -4.46 -7.01
C VAL A 107 -20.21 -3.35 -6.17
N LEU A 108 -20.98 -3.71 -5.14
CA LEU A 108 -21.61 -2.73 -4.24
C LEU A 108 -20.57 -1.95 -3.42
N ARG A 109 -19.43 -2.56 -3.08
CA ARG A 109 -18.30 -1.87 -2.44
C ARG A 109 -17.68 -0.81 -3.34
N VAL A 110 -17.49 -1.12 -4.63
CA VAL A 110 -17.02 -0.13 -5.62
C VAL A 110 -18.04 1.00 -5.77
N ALA A 111 -19.33 0.67 -5.84
CA ALA A 111 -20.39 1.68 -5.90
C ALA A 111 -20.38 2.60 -4.67
N ALA A 112 -20.18 2.04 -3.47
CA ALA A 112 -20.07 2.79 -2.23
C ALA A 112 -18.80 3.64 -2.11
N ALA A 113 -17.72 3.28 -2.83
CA ALA A 113 -16.50 4.08 -2.89
C ALA A 113 -16.69 5.38 -3.69
N GLY A 114 -17.55 5.35 -4.72
CA GLY A 114 -17.93 6.53 -5.50
C GLY A 114 -18.41 6.22 -6.91
N ASP A 115 -19.16 7.15 -7.49
CA ASP A 115 -19.65 7.03 -8.86
C ASP A 115 -18.55 7.15 -9.93
N ASP A 116 -17.42 7.78 -9.57
CA ASP A 116 -16.22 7.93 -10.39
C ASP A 116 -15.29 6.70 -10.34
N PHE A 117 -15.47 5.78 -9.39
CA PHE A 117 -14.60 4.61 -9.24
C PHE A 117 -14.79 3.59 -10.35
N VAL A 118 -13.68 3.11 -10.90
CA VAL A 118 -13.58 1.85 -11.63
C VAL A 118 -13.42 0.72 -10.62
N GLY A 119 -14.10 -0.40 -10.85
CA GLY A 119 -13.89 -1.64 -10.09
C GLY A 119 -13.17 -2.67 -10.95
N LEU A 120 -12.23 -3.42 -10.35
CA LEU A 120 -11.63 -4.60 -10.97
C LEU A 120 -11.74 -5.79 -10.02
N MET A 121 -12.41 -6.85 -10.47
CA MET A 121 -12.53 -8.11 -9.75
C MET A 121 -11.88 -9.21 -10.59
N PRO A 122 -10.56 -9.43 -10.45
CA PRO A 122 -9.92 -10.55 -11.11
C PRO A 122 -10.47 -11.86 -10.54
N ASN A 123 -10.37 -12.95 -11.30
CA ASN A 123 -10.57 -14.30 -10.77
C ASN A 123 -9.22 -14.96 -10.42
N CYS A 124 -9.26 -15.99 -9.59
CA CYS A 124 -8.10 -16.82 -9.25
C CYS A 124 -8.56 -18.26 -8.99
N ASN A 125 -7.85 -19.26 -9.53
CA ASN A 125 -8.20 -20.65 -9.26
C ASN A 125 -7.74 -21.09 -7.86
N PHE A 126 -8.67 -21.52 -7.03
CA PHE A 126 -8.38 -22.10 -5.72
C PHE A 126 -8.50 -23.64 -5.77
N PRO A 127 -7.63 -24.43 -5.11
CA PRO A 127 -6.50 -24.00 -4.25
C PRO A 127 -5.17 -23.77 -4.98
N ASN A 128 -5.09 -24.09 -6.28
CA ASN A 128 -3.80 -24.27 -6.96
C ASN A 128 -3.04 -22.96 -7.28
N GLU A 129 -3.73 -21.84 -7.45
CA GLU A 129 -3.12 -20.59 -7.89
C GLU A 129 -2.85 -19.68 -6.67
N TRP A 130 -3.90 -19.29 -5.93
CA TRP A 130 -3.86 -18.25 -4.87
C TRP A 130 -3.31 -16.89 -5.38
N TRP A 131 -3.73 -15.76 -4.81
CA TRP A 131 -3.45 -14.44 -5.39
C TRP A 131 -1.98 -14.08 -5.62
N TRP A 132 -1.08 -14.55 -4.77
CA TRP A 132 0.36 -14.32 -4.91
C TRP A 132 1.13 -15.54 -5.44
N GLY A 133 0.43 -16.54 -5.99
CA GLY A 133 1.07 -17.78 -6.42
C GLY A 133 1.57 -18.62 -5.24
N ARG A 134 0.78 -18.76 -4.17
CA ARG A 134 1.22 -19.36 -2.88
C ARG A 134 1.94 -20.69 -3.07
N GLU A 135 1.36 -21.59 -3.84
CA GLU A 135 1.89 -22.93 -4.04
C GLU A 135 3.25 -22.93 -4.74
N VAL A 136 3.40 -22.13 -5.81
CA VAL A 136 4.68 -22.01 -6.52
C VAL A 136 5.72 -21.29 -5.66
N MET A 137 5.30 -20.28 -4.90
CA MET A 137 6.17 -19.53 -4.01
C MET A 137 6.69 -20.39 -2.86
N LEU A 138 5.84 -21.23 -2.24
CA LEU A 138 6.28 -22.11 -1.16
C LEU A 138 7.27 -23.18 -1.64
N LYS A 139 7.16 -23.62 -2.89
CA LYS A 139 8.08 -24.58 -3.53
C LYS A 139 9.40 -23.96 -3.96
N GLU A 140 9.36 -22.74 -4.50
CA GLU A 140 10.51 -22.04 -5.09
C GLU A 140 10.76 -20.68 -4.41
N LYS A 141 10.83 -20.66 -3.07
CA LYS A 141 10.96 -19.41 -2.29
C LYS A 141 12.11 -18.53 -2.75
N GLU A 142 13.28 -19.11 -3.01
CA GLU A 142 14.47 -18.37 -3.45
C GLU A 142 14.31 -17.69 -4.81
N ARG A 143 13.47 -18.24 -5.68
CA ARG A 143 13.16 -17.62 -6.98
C ARG A 143 12.17 -16.48 -6.81
N TYR A 144 11.09 -16.73 -6.07
CA TYR A 144 9.96 -15.81 -5.99
C TYR A 144 10.07 -14.77 -4.86
N LYS A 145 11.15 -14.76 -4.07
CA LYS A 145 11.46 -13.61 -3.20
C LYS A 145 11.77 -12.33 -3.99
N ASP A 146 12.30 -12.46 -5.21
CA ASP A 146 12.77 -11.32 -6.00
C ASP A 146 11.98 -11.15 -7.31
N THR A 147 11.22 -12.16 -7.71
CA THR A 147 10.55 -12.23 -9.03
C THR A 147 9.06 -12.47 -8.85
N LEU A 148 8.25 -11.88 -9.75
CA LEU A 148 6.81 -12.11 -9.82
C LEU A 148 6.48 -13.59 -10.09
N THR A 149 5.47 -14.11 -9.40
CA THR A 149 4.82 -15.37 -9.76
C THR A 149 3.93 -15.18 -11.01
N PRO A 150 3.50 -16.28 -11.66
CA PRO A 150 2.55 -16.20 -12.75
C PRO A 150 1.26 -15.46 -12.39
N THR A 151 0.69 -15.73 -11.22
CA THR A 151 -0.53 -15.05 -10.75
C THR A 151 -0.34 -13.56 -10.61
N GLU A 152 0.76 -13.13 -10.00
CA GLU A 152 1.03 -11.71 -9.82
C GLU A 152 1.25 -11.02 -11.18
N THR A 153 1.97 -11.67 -12.09
CA THR A 153 2.20 -11.15 -13.45
C THR A 153 0.86 -10.94 -14.18
N ARG A 154 -0.05 -11.92 -14.09
CA ARG A 154 -1.40 -11.82 -14.66
C ARG A 154 -2.17 -10.67 -14.05
N VAL A 155 -2.23 -10.59 -12.72
CA VAL A 155 -3.01 -9.55 -12.02
C VAL A 155 -2.48 -8.15 -12.37
N LEU A 156 -1.17 -7.95 -12.38
CA LEU A 156 -0.56 -6.67 -12.76
C LEU A 156 -0.80 -6.32 -14.23
N ALA A 157 -0.74 -7.30 -15.14
CA ALA A 157 -1.07 -7.10 -16.55
C ALA A 157 -2.55 -6.72 -16.74
N THR A 158 -3.47 -7.34 -15.99
CA THR A 158 -4.89 -6.97 -16.00
C THR A 158 -5.12 -5.57 -15.43
N ILE A 159 -4.44 -5.19 -14.36
CA ILE A 159 -4.49 -3.83 -13.81
C ILE A 159 -4.04 -2.83 -14.87
N GLU A 160 -2.91 -3.08 -15.53
CA GLU A 160 -2.39 -2.19 -16.57
C GLU A 160 -3.36 -2.03 -17.73
N TRP A 161 -3.96 -3.12 -18.19
CA TRP A 161 -4.98 -3.09 -19.23
C TRP A 161 -6.18 -2.22 -18.83
N VAL A 162 -6.70 -2.38 -17.60
CA VAL A 162 -7.80 -1.55 -17.08
C VAL A 162 -7.38 -0.08 -16.99
N VAL A 163 -6.16 0.18 -16.53
CA VAL A 163 -5.65 1.54 -16.37
C VAL A 163 -5.62 2.28 -17.69
N GLN A 164 -5.12 1.64 -18.74
CA GLN A 164 -5.06 2.22 -20.08
C GLN A 164 -6.46 2.33 -20.72
N THR A 165 -7.30 1.31 -20.57
CA THR A 165 -8.61 1.23 -21.25
C THR A 165 -9.64 2.20 -20.66
N LEU A 166 -9.59 2.42 -19.34
CA LEU A 166 -10.58 3.23 -18.61
C LEU A 166 -9.99 4.52 -18.04
N ASN A 167 -8.84 4.98 -18.54
CA ASN A 167 -8.19 6.23 -18.13
C ASN A 167 -8.07 6.37 -16.60
N VAL A 168 -7.59 5.31 -15.94
CA VAL A 168 -7.46 5.31 -14.48
C VAL A 168 -6.38 6.29 -14.05
N ASP A 169 -6.65 7.02 -12.97
CA ASP A 169 -5.66 7.79 -12.23
C ASP A 169 -4.69 6.85 -11.53
N ARG A 170 -3.46 6.74 -12.07
CA ARG A 170 -2.41 5.87 -11.52
C ARG A 170 -2.02 6.20 -10.08
N ASP A 171 -2.34 7.39 -9.60
CA ASP A 171 -2.08 7.77 -8.21
C ASP A 171 -3.21 7.40 -7.25
N ARG A 172 -4.30 6.81 -7.77
CA ARG A 172 -5.49 6.37 -7.02
C ARG A 172 -5.86 4.93 -7.34
N ILE A 173 -4.89 4.02 -7.26
CA ILE A 173 -5.10 2.57 -7.40
C ILE A 173 -5.08 1.93 -6.00
N TYR A 174 -6.16 1.25 -5.65
CA TYR A 174 -6.40 0.68 -4.32
C TYR A 174 -6.61 -0.83 -4.41
N LEU A 175 -6.09 -1.57 -3.43
CA LEU A 175 -6.21 -3.03 -3.38
C LEU A 175 -6.93 -3.48 -2.11
N HIS A 176 -8.06 -4.15 -2.29
CA HIS A 176 -8.90 -4.67 -1.22
C HIS A 176 -9.03 -6.18 -1.33
N GLY A 177 -9.05 -6.87 -0.20
CA GLY A 177 -9.36 -8.29 -0.14
C GLY A 177 -9.64 -8.79 1.26
N ILE A 178 -10.36 -9.92 1.34
CA ILE A 178 -10.68 -10.63 2.57
C ILE A 178 -10.17 -12.07 2.47
N SER A 179 -9.74 -12.69 3.57
CA SER A 179 -9.29 -14.10 3.59
C SER A 179 -8.15 -14.34 2.59
N MET A 180 -8.34 -15.22 1.60
CA MET A 180 -7.41 -15.39 0.47
C MET A 180 -7.11 -14.07 -0.23
N GLY A 181 -8.12 -13.23 -0.46
CA GLY A 181 -7.98 -11.90 -1.02
C GLY A 181 -7.19 -10.96 -0.10
N GLY A 182 -7.39 -11.02 1.22
CA GLY A 182 -6.68 -10.18 2.19
C GLY A 182 -5.20 -10.54 2.25
N SER A 183 -4.93 -11.84 2.18
CA SER A 183 -3.62 -12.37 1.81
C SER A 183 -3.10 -11.72 0.53
N GLY A 184 -3.80 -11.85 -0.59
CA GLY A 184 -3.42 -11.24 -1.86
C GLY A 184 -3.07 -9.75 -1.74
N SER A 185 -3.88 -8.97 -1.01
CA SER A 185 -3.64 -7.55 -0.75
C SER A 185 -2.29 -7.29 -0.09
N LEU A 186 -1.96 -8.04 0.96
CA LEU A 186 -0.67 -7.90 1.64
C LEU A 186 0.49 -8.35 0.76
N GLY A 187 0.36 -9.54 0.17
CA GLY A 187 1.45 -10.15 -0.57
C GLY A 187 1.79 -9.40 -1.86
N LEU A 188 0.80 -9.12 -2.69
CA LEU A 188 1.00 -8.37 -3.93
C LEU A 188 1.27 -6.90 -3.63
N GLY A 189 0.51 -6.31 -2.70
CA GLY A 189 0.44 -4.86 -2.53
C GLY A 189 1.60 -4.24 -1.76
N LEU A 190 2.08 -4.87 -0.68
CA LEU A 190 3.05 -4.22 0.23
C LEU A 190 4.38 -3.92 -0.48
N ALA A 191 4.82 -4.78 -1.38
CA ALA A 191 6.04 -4.58 -2.17
C ALA A 191 5.80 -3.78 -3.47
N ARG A 192 4.64 -3.11 -3.61
CA ARG A 192 4.21 -2.43 -4.83
C ARG A 192 3.74 -1.01 -4.57
N GLY A 193 4.58 -0.24 -3.87
CA GLY A 193 4.39 1.19 -3.67
C GLY A 193 4.43 2.01 -4.96
N ASP A 194 5.00 1.43 -6.01
CA ASP A 194 4.97 1.92 -7.40
C ASP A 194 3.60 1.76 -8.06
N THR A 195 2.73 0.88 -7.56
CA THR A 195 1.42 0.60 -8.14
C THR A 195 0.29 1.14 -7.26
N PHE A 196 0.32 0.81 -5.96
CA PHE A 196 -0.81 1.03 -5.07
C PHE A 196 -0.66 2.29 -4.22
N ALA A 197 -1.75 3.03 -4.09
CA ALA A 197 -1.88 4.15 -3.17
C ALA A 197 -2.08 3.66 -1.73
N ALA A 198 -2.99 2.71 -1.50
CA ALA A 198 -3.27 2.11 -0.20
C ALA A 198 -3.88 0.69 -0.34
N LEU A 199 -3.81 -0.10 0.75
CA LEU A 199 -4.26 -1.49 0.83
C LEU A 199 -5.29 -1.69 1.95
N PHE A 200 -6.20 -2.64 1.72
CA PHE A 200 -7.09 -3.18 2.73
C PHE A 200 -6.99 -4.72 2.74
N ALA A 201 -6.76 -5.29 3.92
CA ALA A 201 -6.70 -6.72 4.16
C ALA A 201 -7.55 -7.12 5.37
N GLY A 202 -8.68 -7.78 5.13
CA GLY A 202 -9.53 -8.35 6.17
C GLY A 202 -9.23 -9.84 6.38
N VAL A 203 -9.06 -10.26 7.63
CA VAL A 203 -8.75 -11.64 8.07
C VAL A 203 -7.83 -12.40 7.10
N PRO A 204 -6.64 -11.85 6.78
CA PRO A 204 -5.79 -12.39 5.72
C PRO A 204 -5.43 -13.85 5.98
N GLY A 205 -5.57 -14.70 4.95
CA GLY A 205 -5.26 -16.14 5.00
C GLY A 205 -3.77 -16.50 5.21
N SER A 206 -2.89 -15.52 5.39
CA SER A 206 -1.45 -15.57 5.67
C SER A 206 -0.83 -14.19 5.37
N ALA A 207 0.29 -13.89 6.03
CA ALA A 207 1.19 -12.77 5.69
C ALA A 207 2.58 -13.24 5.21
N ASP A 208 2.77 -14.53 4.94
CA ASP A 208 4.09 -15.10 4.58
C ASP A 208 4.71 -14.40 3.38
N HIS A 209 3.92 -14.08 2.36
CA HIS A 209 4.45 -13.42 1.16
C HIS A 209 4.95 -12.01 1.45
N ALA A 210 4.15 -11.23 2.18
CA ALA A 210 4.53 -9.90 2.63
C ALA A 210 5.81 -9.92 3.47
N LEU A 211 5.94 -10.91 4.36
CA LEU A 211 7.13 -11.09 5.19
C LEU A 211 8.35 -11.54 4.38
N LEU A 212 8.17 -12.41 3.39
CA LEU A 212 9.24 -12.87 2.51
C LEU A 212 9.85 -11.72 1.71
N ARG A 213 9.01 -10.80 1.22
CA ARG A 213 9.43 -9.66 0.39
C ARG A 213 9.54 -8.34 1.15
N ARG A 214 9.42 -8.34 2.49
CA ARG A 214 9.44 -7.09 3.28
C ARG A 214 10.74 -6.31 3.13
N ASP A 215 11.84 -7.02 2.85
CA ASP A 215 13.19 -6.48 2.69
C ASP A 215 13.56 -6.29 1.21
N LEU A 216 12.61 -6.54 0.29
CA LEU A 216 12.82 -6.28 -1.13
C LEU A 216 12.99 -4.77 -1.31
N ALA A 217 14.19 -4.36 -1.72
CA ALA A 217 14.46 -2.98 -2.08
C ALA A 217 13.59 -2.62 -3.29
N THR A 218 12.61 -1.76 -3.06
CA THR A 218 11.79 -1.16 -4.13
C THR A 218 12.17 0.31 -4.23
N ASP A 219 12.01 0.89 -5.41
CA ASP A 219 12.23 2.31 -5.66
C ASP A 219 11.15 3.21 -5.05
N ARG A 220 10.15 2.62 -4.38
CA ARG A 220 8.96 3.29 -3.86
C ARG A 220 8.55 2.75 -2.50
N ASP A 221 8.28 3.65 -1.55
CA ASP A 221 7.81 3.27 -0.22
C ASP A 221 6.51 2.44 -0.26
N PRO A 222 6.38 1.44 0.63
CA PRO A 222 5.22 0.57 0.68
C PRO A 222 3.94 1.36 0.99
N PRO A 223 2.81 1.02 0.34
CA PRO A 223 1.55 1.73 0.57
C PRO A 223 1.05 1.60 2.02
N PRO A 224 0.34 2.61 2.55
CA PRO A 224 -0.50 2.47 3.74
C PRO A 224 -1.38 1.24 3.66
N ALA A 225 -1.35 0.41 4.70
CA ALA A 225 -2.06 -0.86 4.75
C ALA A 225 -2.96 -0.92 5.98
N LEU A 226 -4.25 -1.16 5.74
CA LEU A 226 -5.24 -1.43 6.77
C LEU A 226 -5.37 -2.94 6.92
N VAL A 227 -5.14 -3.47 8.12
CA VAL A 227 -5.12 -4.91 8.38
C VAL A 227 -5.97 -5.27 9.57
N PHE A 228 -7.01 -6.07 9.32
CA PHE A 228 -7.97 -6.51 10.34
C PHE A 228 -7.84 -8.01 10.51
N PHE A 229 -7.66 -8.50 11.73
CA PHE A 229 -7.37 -9.91 11.97
C PHE A 229 -7.84 -10.38 13.34
N SER A 230 -7.76 -11.68 13.59
CA SER A 230 -8.19 -12.27 14.86
C SER A 230 -7.15 -13.23 15.42
N GLN A 231 -6.83 -13.11 16.70
CA GLN A 231 -6.02 -14.10 17.40
C GLN A 231 -6.67 -15.50 17.45
N THR A 232 -8.01 -15.57 17.35
CA THR A 232 -8.75 -16.85 17.34
C THR A 232 -8.88 -17.44 15.93
N ASP A 233 -8.39 -16.74 14.91
CA ASP A 233 -8.31 -17.24 13.53
C ASP A 233 -6.98 -17.96 13.27
N GLN A 234 -7.06 -19.21 12.79
CA GLN A 234 -5.91 -20.06 12.45
C GLN A 234 -4.93 -19.44 11.44
N TRP A 235 -5.37 -18.45 10.66
CA TRP A 235 -4.56 -17.77 9.65
C TRP A 235 -3.76 -16.58 10.18
N SER A 236 -3.97 -16.16 11.43
CA SER A 236 -3.29 -15.00 12.02
C SER A 236 -1.88 -15.29 12.57
N ARG A 237 -1.33 -16.47 12.31
CA ARG A 237 -0.03 -16.94 12.86
C ARG A 237 1.12 -15.98 12.59
N GLN A 238 1.11 -15.30 11.45
CA GLN A 238 2.16 -14.38 11.00
C GLN A 238 1.90 -12.91 11.37
N MET A 239 0.75 -12.60 11.98
CA MET A 239 0.41 -11.21 12.32
C MET A 239 1.40 -10.57 13.32
N PRO A 240 1.93 -11.27 14.34
CA PRO A 240 2.96 -10.69 15.22
C PRO A 240 4.21 -10.24 14.46
N GLN A 241 4.67 -11.05 13.50
CA GLN A 241 5.86 -10.74 12.70
C GLN A 241 5.60 -9.58 11.73
N LEU A 242 4.37 -9.49 11.18
CA LEU A 242 3.98 -8.40 10.30
C LEU A 242 3.90 -7.06 11.06
N THR A 243 3.26 -7.04 12.22
CA THR A 243 3.15 -5.82 13.04
C THR A 243 4.50 -5.39 13.59
N GLN A 244 5.35 -6.33 14.01
CA GLN A 244 6.73 -6.04 14.40
C GLN A 244 7.54 -5.46 13.24
N ALA A 245 7.51 -6.09 12.07
CA ALA A 245 8.23 -5.61 10.89
C ALA A 245 7.77 -4.20 10.49
N ALA A 246 6.47 -3.89 10.62
CA ALA A 246 5.96 -2.56 10.35
C ALA A 246 6.50 -1.51 11.33
N GLN A 247 6.70 -1.85 12.61
CA GLN A 247 7.35 -0.94 13.56
C GLN A 247 8.84 -0.76 13.24
N GLU A 248 9.58 -1.86 13.03
CA GLU A 248 11.02 -1.85 12.74
C GLU A 248 11.35 -1.08 11.46
N LYS A 249 10.56 -1.32 10.41
CA LYS A 249 10.72 -0.68 9.12
C LYS A 249 9.92 0.61 9.00
N ARG A 250 9.20 1.06 10.03
CA ARG A 250 8.34 2.26 9.97
C ARG A 250 7.38 2.21 8.78
N TYR A 251 6.75 1.07 8.54
CA TYR A 251 5.72 0.94 7.50
C TYR A 251 4.38 1.52 8.00
N PRO A 252 3.62 2.19 7.12
CA PRO A 252 2.34 2.83 7.45
C PRO A 252 1.22 1.80 7.67
N LEU A 253 1.27 1.07 8.78
CA LEU A 253 0.30 0.04 9.12
C LEU A 253 -0.76 0.58 10.09
N VAL A 254 -2.04 0.40 9.74
CA VAL A 254 -3.20 0.60 10.61
C VAL A 254 -3.82 -0.77 10.87
N CYS A 255 -3.88 -1.20 12.12
CA CYS A 255 -4.44 -2.50 12.48
C CYS A 255 -5.56 -2.40 13.49
N ALA A 256 -6.48 -3.35 13.44
CA ALA A 256 -7.32 -3.71 14.58
C ALA A 256 -7.52 -5.23 14.66
N TRP A 257 -7.66 -5.74 15.88
CA TRP A 257 -7.94 -7.16 16.14
C TRP A 257 -8.97 -7.36 17.24
N GLY A 258 -9.50 -8.58 17.28
CA GLY A 258 -10.52 -9.03 18.23
C GLY A 258 -10.66 -10.56 18.26
N PRO A 259 -11.43 -11.15 19.20
CA PRO A 259 -11.63 -12.60 19.34
C PRO A 259 -12.75 -13.20 18.47
N TRP A 260 -13.18 -12.50 17.43
CA TRP A 260 -14.20 -12.85 16.42
C TRP A 260 -13.92 -14.04 15.46
N GLY A 261 -12.71 -14.60 15.37
CA GLY A 261 -12.41 -15.69 14.44
C GLY A 261 -12.27 -15.23 12.97
N HIS A 262 -12.63 -16.08 12.00
CA HIS A 262 -12.44 -15.81 10.56
C HIS A 262 -13.61 -15.02 9.95
N VAL A 263 -13.90 -13.85 10.52
CA VAL A 263 -14.97 -12.95 10.07
C VAL A 263 -14.51 -11.50 10.05
N ASN A 264 -15.12 -10.68 9.19
CA ASN A 264 -14.68 -9.31 8.93
C ASN A 264 -15.89 -8.35 8.89
N HIS A 265 -16.55 -8.15 10.03
CA HIS A 265 -17.73 -7.30 10.20
C HIS A 265 -17.40 -5.99 10.90
N TYR A 266 -18.03 -4.91 10.47
CA TYR A 266 -17.79 -3.55 10.98
C TYR A 266 -17.96 -3.45 12.50
N GLU A 267 -19.03 -4.05 13.03
CA GLU A 267 -19.44 -3.96 14.44
C GLU A 267 -18.44 -4.59 15.42
N MET A 268 -17.51 -5.38 14.90
CA MET A 268 -16.51 -6.12 15.68
C MET A 268 -15.13 -5.43 15.66
N MET A 269 -14.99 -4.30 14.95
CA MET A 269 -13.70 -3.62 14.76
C MET A 269 -13.62 -2.33 15.55
N ASN A 270 -12.40 -1.91 15.85
CA ASN A 270 -12.16 -0.53 16.25
C ASN A 270 -12.60 0.42 15.12
N ALA A 271 -13.63 1.24 15.38
CA ALA A 271 -14.24 2.11 14.38
C ALA A 271 -13.23 3.09 13.77
N ALA A 272 -12.30 3.64 14.57
CA ALA A 272 -11.28 4.57 14.08
C ALA A 272 -10.35 3.93 13.04
N ALA A 273 -10.04 2.62 13.20
CA ALA A 273 -9.21 1.87 12.26
C ALA A 273 -9.98 1.51 10.99
N PHE A 274 -11.23 1.03 11.14
CA PHE A 274 -12.02 0.58 9.99
C PHE A 274 -12.51 1.73 9.13
N GLU A 275 -12.91 2.84 9.74
CA GLU A 275 -13.34 4.06 9.06
C GLU A 275 -12.16 4.97 8.69
N PHE A 276 -10.92 4.46 8.76
CA PHE A 276 -9.76 5.17 8.27
C PHE A 276 -9.94 5.48 6.77
N PRO A 277 -9.76 6.73 6.31
CA PRO A 277 -10.11 7.16 4.95
C PRO A 277 -9.05 6.75 3.90
N TRP A 278 -8.76 5.46 3.81
CA TRP A 278 -7.66 4.93 2.99
C TRP A 278 -7.83 5.17 1.48
N LEU A 279 -9.07 5.32 1.00
CA LEU A 279 -9.39 5.69 -0.39
C LEU A 279 -9.10 7.16 -0.72
N SER A 280 -8.72 7.98 0.27
CA SER A 280 -8.24 9.35 0.04
C SER A 280 -6.72 9.43 -0.18
N ILE A 281 -5.99 8.36 0.15
CA ILE A 281 -4.53 8.32 -0.02
C ILE A 281 -4.19 8.34 -1.50
N ARG A 282 -3.15 9.10 -1.84
CA ARG A 282 -2.60 9.16 -3.18
C ARG A 282 -1.18 8.62 -3.21
N ARG A 283 -0.80 7.98 -4.31
CA ARG A 283 0.55 7.44 -4.51
C ARG A 283 1.60 8.55 -4.65
N ASN A 284 1.22 9.69 -5.22
CA ASN A 284 2.06 10.87 -5.45
C ASN A 284 2.02 11.89 -4.30
N GLU A 285 1.67 11.45 -3.10
CA GLU A 285 1.66 12.27 -1.90
C GLU A 285 2.45 11.60 -0.78
N ALA A 286 3.04 12.44 0.07
CA ALA A 286 3.70 11.98 1.28
C ALA A 286 2.68 11.45 2.31
N TYR A 287 3.14 10.58 3.20
CA TYR A 287 2.37 10.19 4.38
C TYR A 287 3.28 9.97 5.59
N PRO A 288 2.73 10.09 6.81
CA PRO A 288 3.45 9.76 8.02
C PRO A 288 3.32 8.26 8.33
N ALA A 289 4.42 7.63 8.72
CA ALA A 289 4.42 6.36 9.42
C ALA A 289 4.66 6.60 10.91
N PHE A 290 3.79 6.04 11.75
CA PHE A 290 3.79 6.21 13.20
C PHE A 290 4.35 4.96 13.88
N VAL A 291 5.37 5.16 14.69
CA VAL A 291 6.01 4.09 15.49
C VAL A 291 6.23 4.56 16.92
N ASN A 292 6.51 3.63 17.84
CA ASN A 292 6.66 3.94 19.27
C ASN A 292 5.47 4.72 19.85
N THR A 293 4.27 4.41 19.35
CA THR A 293 3.03 5.15 19.64
C THR A 293 2.43 4.72 20.98
N SER A 294 2.19 5.68 21.88
CA SER A 294 1.67 5.44 23.23
C SER A 294 0.26 4.87 23.29
N SER A 295 -0.53 5.01 22.23
CA SER A 295 -1.89 4.47 22.14
C SER A 295 -1.96 3.06 21.53
N ASN A 296 -0.86 2.53 21.00
CA ASN A 296 -0.88 1.20 20.38
C ASN A 296 -1.09 0.12 21.45
N GLN A 297 -2.04 -0.78 21.23
CA GLN A 297 -2.18 -1.98 22.02
C GLN A 297 -1.18 -3.04 21.56
N LYS A 298 -0.89 -4.00 22.45
CA LYS A 298 -0.02 -5.12 22.11
C LYS A 298 -0.89 -6.28 21.63
N PHE A 299 -0.65 -6.75 20.40
CA PHE A 299 -1.33 -7.96 19.94
C PHE A 299 -0.90 -9.15 20.83
N PRO A 300 -1.85 -9.90 21.44
CA PRO A 300 -1.54 -10.97 22.39
C PRO A 300 -0.85 -12.17 21.73
N GLY A 301 -0.91 -12.27 20.40
CA GLY A 301 -0.36 -13.39 19.65
C GLY A 301 -1.43 -14.41 19.26
N TYR A 302 -1.10 -15.29 18.33
CA TYR A 302 -2.00 -16.31 17.81
C TYR A 302 -2.44 -17.28 18.92
N GLN A 303 -3.76 -17.47 19.06
CA GLN A 303 -4.41 -18.31 20.10
C GLN A 303 -3.99 -17.98 21.54
N SER A 304 -3.49 -16.76 21.78
CA SER A 304 -3.06 -16.35 23.11
C SER A 304 -4.27 -16.03 24.01
N LEU A 305 -4.13 -16.38 25.28
CA LEU A 305 -5.08 -16.05 26.36
C LEU A 305 -4.64 -14.82 27.17
N ASP A 306 -3.56 -14.16 26.75
CA ASP A 306 -3.08 -12.93 27.39
C ASP A 306 -4.13 -11.80 27.31
N PRO A 307 -4.01 -10.74 28.13
CA PRO A 307 -4.83 -9.54 27.99
C PRO A 307 -4.74 -8.90 26.58
N ASP A 308 -5.53 -7.85 26.31
CA ASP A 308 -5.56 -7.14 25.00
C ASP A 308 -6.11 -7.97 23.84
N GLN A 309 -7.13 -8.80 24.14
CA GLN A 309 -7.87 -9.59 23.16
C GLN A 309 -8.54 -8.75 22.05
N GLU A 310 -8.77 -7.46 22.31
CA GLU A 310 -9.20 -6.46 21.35
C GLU A 310 -8.23 -5.28 21.39
N GLY A 311 -7.84 -4.75 20.24
CA GLY A 311 -6.89 -3.65 20.21
C GLY A 311 -6.64 -3.09 18.82
N GLN A 312 -5.81 -2.05 18.75
CA GLN A 312 -5.44 -1.40 17.52
C GLN A 312 -3.98 -0.94 17.49
N VAL A 313 -3.50 -0.65 16.28
CA VAL A 313 -2.24 0.05 16.02
C VAL A 313 -2.53 1.21 15.07
N ASN A 314 -2.10 2.42 15.44
CA ASN A 314 -2.15 3.64 14.63
C ASN A 314 -3.54 4.10 14.11
N ALA A 315 -4.64 3.53 14.61
CA ALA A 315 -6.01 3.76 14.16
C ALA A 315 -6.48 5.22 14.24
N TYR A 316 -6.00 5.94 15.25
CA TYR A 316 -6.54 7.24 15.60
C TYR A 316 -5.98 8.39 14.74
N PHE A 317 -4.88 8.20 14.02
CA PHE A 317 -4.23 9.30 13.32
C PHE A 317 -4.97 9.68 12.04
N ARG A 318 -5.01 10.99 11.75
CA ARG A 318 -5.40 11.58 10.46
C ARG A 318 -4.36 12.61 10.07
N TRP A 319 -4.17 12.82 8.78
CA TRP A 319 -3.22 13.82 8.29
C TRP A 319 -3.70 14.54 7.04
N THR A 320 -3.05 15.66 6.73
CA THR A 320 -3.21 16.41 5.50
C THR A 320 -1.87 16.98 5.09
N ASN A 321 -1.47 16.78 3.83
CA ASN A 321 -0.26 17.40 3.30
C ASN A 321 -0.53 18.88 3.03
N LEU A 322 0.33 19.76 3.55
CA LEU A 322 0.22 21.21 3.33
C LEU A 322 1.21 21.71 2.29
N LYS A 323 2.44 21.17 2.31
CA LYS A 323 3.53 21.61 1.44
C LYS A 323 4.54 20.50 1.25
N ASP A 324 4.99 20.34 0.02
CA ASP A 324 6.14 19.52 -0.34
C ASP A 324 6.89 20.27 -1.44
N GLN A 325 7.95 20.99 -1.07
CA GLN A 325 8.79 21.81 -1.95
C GLN A 325 10.26 21.63 -1.57
N PRO A 326 11.22 21.96 -2.45
CA PRO A 326 12.64 21.76 -2.18
C PRO A 326 13.15 22.44 -0.89
N GLU A 327 12.53 23.54 -0.46
CA GLU A 327 12.93 24.30 0.73
C GLU A 327 12.10 23.99 1.98
N GLU A 328 10.96 23.32 1.85
CA GLU A 328 10.05 23.13 2.97
C GLU A 328 9.07 21.98 2.69
N PHE A 329 8.97 21.09 3.67
CA PHE A 329 7.87 20.15 3.79
C PHE A 329 7.00 20.53 4.99
N ALA A 330 5.68 20.45 4.87
CA ALA A 330 4.75 20.65 5.97
C ALA A 330 3.52 19.75 5.85
N MET A 331 3.09 19.21 6.98
CA MET A 331 1.85 18.42 7.09
C MET A 331 1.12 18.73 8.39
N GLU A 332 -0.19 18.54 8.38
CA GLU A 332 -1.01 18.52 9.59
C GLU A 332 -1.26 17.08 10.03
N ILE A 333 -1.17 16.85 11.34
CA ILE A 333 -1.43 15.55 11.98
C ILE A 333 -2.36 15.80 13.17
N ARG A 334 -3.39 14.96 13.32
CA ARG A 334 -4.32 15.01 14.45
C ARG A 334 -4.83 13.62 14.79
N LEU A 335 -5.50 13.53 15.94
CA LEU A 335 -6.39 12.40 16.23
C LEU A 335 -7.75 12.63 15.57
N VAL A 336 -8.36 11.55 15.09
CA VAL A 336 -9.78 11.50 14.69
C VAL A 336 -10.66 11.85 15.89
N SER A 337 -11.78 12.52 15.69
CA SER A 337 -12.77 12.78 16.74
C SER A 337 -13.98 11.85 16.63
N GLN A 338 -14.72 11.66 17.73
CA GLN A 338 -15.84 10.73 17.79
C GLN A 338 -17.00 11.12 16.85
N ASP A 339 -17.17 12.41 16.56
CA ASP A 339 -18.17 12.93 15.61
C ASP A 339 -17.85 12.61 14.15
N GLU A 340 -16.60 12.22 13.84
CA GLU A 340 -16.21 11.72 12.51
C GLU A 340 -16.47 10.22 12.33
N LEU A 341 -16.79 9.50 13.41
CA LEU A 341 -16.95 8.05 13.41
C LEU A 341 -18.42 7.66 13.57
N LYS A 342 -18.86 6.64 12.83
CA LYS A 342 -20.18 6.05 13.00
C LYS A 342 -20.24 5.15 14.23
N GLY A 343 -19.12 4.53 14.58
CA GLY A 343 -18.97 3.63 15.70
C GLY A 343 -18.21 4.27 16.87
N PRO A 344 -18.41 3.77 18.10
CA PRO A 344 -17.64 4.25 19.24
C PRO A 344 -16.16 3.89 19.11
N ALA A 345 -15.28 4.79 19.52
CA ALA A 345 -13.85 4.53 19.66
C ALA A 345 -13.31 5.18 20.94
N ALA A 346 -12.51 4.43 21.70
CA ALA A 346 -11.80 4.95 22.87
C ALA A 346 -10.61 5.82 22.42
N ILE A 347 -10.88 6.99 21.85
CA ILE A 347 -9.88 7.93 21.35
C ILE A 347 -9.23 8.63 22.57
N PRO A 348 -7.90 8.56 22.74
CA PRO A 348 -7.21 9.26 23.82
C PRO A 348 -7.15 10.78 23.56
N GLU A 349 -7.03 11.59 24.62
CA GLU A 349 -6.89 13.05 24.48
C GLU A 349 -5.54 13.47 23.87
N GLU A 350 -4.47 12.72 24.19
CA GLU A 350 -3.10 12.92 23.72
C GLU A 350 -2.45 11.58 23.38
N VAL A 351 -1.68 11.55 22.29
CA VAL A 351 -0.82 10.42 21.89
C VAL A 351 0.60 10.94 21.66
N VAL A 352 1.59 10.22 22.17
CA VAL A 352 3.01 10.45 21.87
C VAL A 352 3.45 9.42 20.85
N THR A 353 4.11 9.83 19.77
CA THR A 353 4.55 8.95 18.69
C THR A 353 5.79 9.50 17.99
N ASP A 354 6.58 8.62 17.38
CA ASP A 354 7.60 9.00 16.43
C ASP A 354 7.00 9.10 15.04
N VAL A 355 7.18 10.23 14.37
CA VAL A 355 6.63 10.50 13.05
C VAL A 355 7.73 10.36 12.00
N THR A 356 7.63 9.35 11.15
CA THR A 356 8.54 9.15 10.01
C THR A 356 7.86 9.59 8.72
N LEU A 357 8.49 10.48 7.97
CA LEU A 357 7.98 10.91 6.67
C LEU A 357 8.34 9.91 5.58
N ARG A 358 7.36 9.51 4.78
CA ARG A 358 7.51 8.63 3.60
C ARG A 358 6.85 9.25 2.39
N ARG A 359 7.27 8.81 1.20
CA ARG A 359 6.87 9.33 -0.12
C ARG A 359 6.97 10.85 -0.21
N VAL A 360 8.02 11.43 0.37
CA VAL A 360 8.34 12.84 0.14
C VAL A 360 8.68 13.01 -1.36
N GLN A 361 8.02 13.94 -2.03
CA GLN A 361 8.04 14.07 -3.49
C GLN A 361 9.05 15.10 -3.98
N ARG A 362 9.16 16.26 -3.32
CA ARG A 362 9.95 17.40 -3.80
C ARG A 362 11.07 17.83 -2.86
N LEU A 363 10.86 17.75 -1.55
CA LEU A 363 11.95 17.94 -0.60
C LEU A 363 12.97 16.80 -0.76
N ALA A 364 14.20 17.14 -1.13
CA ALA A 364 15.26 16.13 -1.24
C ALA A 364 15.61 15.58 0.14
N VAL A 365 15.63 14.24 0.26
CA VAL A 365 16.00 13.56 1.50
C VAL A 365 17.20 12.63 1.31
N PRO A 366 18.40 13.16 1.02
CA PRO A 366 19.59 12.32 0.94
C PRO A 366 19.87 11.63 2.28
N PRO A 367 20.43 10.40 2.26
CA PRO A 367 20.91 9.74 3.46
C PRO A 367 21.81 10.66 4.28
N GLU A 368 21.64 10.64 5.60
CA GLU A 368 22.42 11.47 6.54
C GLU A 368 22.22 12.99 6.41
N GLY A 369 21.26 13.44 5.59
CA GLY A 369 20.91 14.86 5.46
C GLY A 369 20.35 15.45 6.76
N GLU A 370 20.62 16.72 7.03
CA GLU A 370 20.17 17.42 8.24
C GLU A 370 19.00 18.36 7.99
N TYR A 371 18.05 18.37 8.92
CA TYR A 371 16.82 19.15 8.85
C TYR A 371 16.54 19.84 10.17
N ARG A 372 16.00 21.05 10.11
CA ARG A 372 15.31 21.68 11.24
C ARG A 372 13.84 21.33 11.17
N TRP A 373 13.25 21.03 12.30
CA TRP A 373 11.82 20.79 12.40
C TRP A 373 11.19 21.64 13.49
N ARG A 374 9.90 21.94 13.30
CA ARG A 374 9.07 22.57 14.32
C ARG A 374 7.67 21.98 14.28
N ALA A 375 7.04 21.96 15.44
CA ALA A 375 5.65 21.54 15.60
C ALA A 375 4.85 22.71 16.18
N GLU A 376 3.71 23.00 15.58
CA GLU A 376 2.90 24.18 15.88
C GLU A 376 1.42 23.79 16.03
N VAL A 377 0.74 24.32 17.06
CA VAL A 377 -0.72 24.18 17.23
C VAL A 377 -1.30 25.59 17.31
N ALA A 378 -2.30 25.87 16.46
CA ALA A 378 -2.92 27.20 16.36
C ALA A 378 -1.88 28.35 16.21
N GLY A 379 -0.83 28.12 15.42
CA GLY A 379 0.25 29.09 15.17
C GLY A 379 1.25 29.26 16.32
N SER A 380 1.07 28.58 17.45
CA SER A 380 2.02 28.59 18.57
C SER A 380 2.94 27.38 18.51
N ARG A 381 4.26 27.60 18.58
CA ARG A 381 5.27 26.53 18.59
C ARG A 381 5.16 25.72 19.88
N THR A 382 4.94 24.42 19.76
CA THR A 382 4.88 23.46 20.87
C THR A 382 6.16 22.64 21.02
N ALA A 383 6.87 22.41 19.92
CA ALA A 383 8.16 21.72 19.92
C ALA A 383 9.02 22.11 18.70
N GLY A 384 10.28 21.68 18.69
CA GLY A 384 11.14 21.74 17.50
C GLY A 384 12.58 21.41 17.83
N GLY A 385 13.37 21.15 16.80
CA GLY A 385 14.77 20.75 16.95
C GLY A 385 15.42 20.48 15.61
N THR A 386 16.42 19.62 15.61
CA THR A 386 17.05 19.08 14.40
C THR A 386 16.75 17.59 14.28
N ALA A 387 16.71 17.10 13.05
CA ALA A 387 16.61 15.69 12.71
C ALA A 387 17.63 15.38 11.61
N ARG A 388 18.13 14.15 11.60
CA ARG A 388 19.04 13.66 10.57
C ARG A 388 18.35 12.48 9.89
N ALA A 389 18.28 12.50 8.56
CA ALA A 389 17.76 11.38 7.80
C ALA A 389 18.67 10.16 8.00
N ASP A 390 18.10 8.98 8.06
CA ASP A 390 18.88 7.76 8.20
C ASP A 390 19.51 7.32 6.86
N ARG A 391 20.12 6.12 6.85
CA ARG A 391 20.76 5.55 5.66
C ARG A 391 19.79 5.23 4.52
N GLU A 392 18.50 5.10 4.81
CA GLU A 392 17.43 4.87 3.84
C GLU A 392 16.82 6.18 3.34
N GLY A 393 17.27 7.33 3.85
CA GLY A 393 16.72 8.63 3.48
C GLY A 393 15.38 8.93 4.15
N LEU A 394 15.15 8.41 5.36
CA LEU A 394 13.94 8.65 6.13
C LEU A 394 14.17 9.66 7.25
N ILE A 395 13.31 10.69 7.32
CA ILE A 395 13.29 11.66 8.42
C ILE A 395 12.31 11.18 9.47
N THR A 396 12.81 10.92 10.68
CA THR A 396 11.99 10.58 11.85
C THR A 396 12.08 11.69 12.89
N ILE A 397 10.93 12.20 13.32
CA ILE A 397 10.79 13.17 14.41
C ILE A 397 10.30 12.42 15.66
N PRO A 398 11.11 12.33 16.72
CA PRO A 398 10.77 11.53 17.89
C PRO A 398 9.82 12.24 18.85
N GLY A 399 8.97 11.47 19.53
CA GLY A 399 8.20 11.92 20.70
C GLY A 399 7.23 13.08 20.42
N VAL A 400 6.64 13.12 19.24
CA VAL A 400 5.67 14.16 18.85
C VAL A 400 4.35 13.93 19.59
N LYS A 401 3.84 14.99 20.25
CA LYS A 401 2.55 14.98 20.93
C LYS A 401 1.42 15.36 19.96
N ILE A 402 0.47 14.46 19.77
CA ILE A 402 -0.69 14.61 18.88
C ILE A 402 -1.97 14.62 19.71
N THR A 403 -2.88 15.53 19.41
CA THR A 403 -4.21 15.63 20.03
C THR A 403 -5.27 15.72 18.93
N ALA A 404 -6.55 15.89 19.28
CA ALA A 404 -7.59 16.22 18.30
C ALA A 404 -7.36 17.59 17.60
N ARG A 405 -6.61 18.51 18.23
CA ARG A 405 -6.22 19.77 17.58
C ARG A 405 -5.11 19.52 16.55
N PRO A 406 -5.27 19.98 15.29
CA PRO A 406 -4.24 19.82 14.26
C PRO A 406 -2.88 20.37 14.69
N LEU A 407 -1.88 19.49 14.64
CA LEU A 407 -0.47 19.83 14.77
C LEU A 407 0.11 20.02 13.37
N ARG A 408 0.60 21.22 13.07
CA ARG A 408 1.43 21.46 11.88
C ARG A 408 2.87 21.06 12.18
N LEU A 409 3.36 20.01 11.53
CA LEU A 409 4.76 19.61 11.51
C LEU A 409 5.42 20.21 10.27
N THR A 410 6.46 21.02 10.45
CA THR A 410 7.22 21.62 9.35
C THR A 410 8.68 21.18 9.41
N ILE A 411 9.23 20.78 8.26
CA ILE A 411 10.61 20.34 8.06
C ILE A 411 11.30 21.27 7.06
N LEU A 412 12.50 21.73 7.40
CA LEU A 412 13.34 22.62 6.58
C LEU A 412 14.73 22.00 6.42
N PRO A 413 15.28 21.87 5.21
CA PRO A 413 16.64 21.39 5.01
C PRO A 413 17.64 22.38 5.62
N VAL A 414 18.66 21.87 6.31
CA VAL A 414 19.80 22.65 6.76
C VAL A 414 20.72 22.85 5.56
N ARG A 415 20.70 24.04 4.96
CA ARG A 415 21.69 24.38 3.94
C ARG A 415 23.05 24.55 4.62
N PHE A 416 23.97 23.63 4.36
CA PHE A 416 25.38 23.89 4.61
C PHE A 416 25.81 24.98 3.63
N GLY A 417 26.29 26.12 4.16
CA GLY A 417 26.82 27.18 3.33
C GLY A 417 27.90 26.62 2.40
N THR A 418 27.80 26.94 1.11
CA THR A 418 28.99 26.95 0.25
C THR A 418 30.05 27.81 0.93
N PRO A 419 31.29 27.31 1.10
CA PRO A 419 32.39 28.09 1.67
C PRO A 419 32.65 29.37 0.89
#